data_AF-A0A3D1Q659-F1
#
_entry.id   AF-A0A3D1Q659-F1
#
_cell.length_a   1.000
_cell.length_b   1.000
_cell.length_c   1.000
_cell.angle_alpha   90.00
_cell.angle_beta   90.00
_cell.angle_gamma   90.00
#
_symmetry.space_group_name_H-M   'P 1'
#
loop_
_entity.id
_entity.type
_entity.pdbx_description
1 polymer ?
#
loop_
_entity_poly.entity_id
_entity_poly.type
_entity_poly.pdbx_seq_one_letter_code
_entity_poly.pdbx_strand_id
1 'polypeptide(L)'
;MCLILLAWDDHPRYKLVVAANRDEFYQRPTSRAEIWEDYPHILAGRDLQAGGTWMGITKNGRFAALTNYRDPFNHKNNAPSRGLLVQNYLQSSQDPQSYIDSLEDGGRAYNSFNLLLGDYETLFYFSNRERVLRPIQPGIHGLSNSLLDVPWPKVSKGTDALSEVLHQPHFDAEDLFVILRDREYPTDENLPDTGIGLKKERMLGPVFVASREYDYGTRVSTILLVDRHNKTQFWERSYEPLEMDKWSQVYYEFQVPKPKGRLKDLPNIGKDLERRLASIGVDDIDVLMELGSKEAFLRLRQLEGDTCYNTLCSLEGAIQGIRWHNLSSASKQELKEFFKQRKI
;
A
#
# COMPACT_ATOMS: atom_id res chain seq x y z
N MET A 1 -13.12 5.70 -8.35
CA MET A 1 -12.95 4.44 -7.59
C MET A 1 -13.91 4.48 -6.43
N CYS A 2 -14.70 3.41 -6.33
CA CYS A 2 -15.96 3.41 -5.59
C CYS A 2 -16.10 2.20 -4.66
N LEU A 3 -15.25 1.18 -4.82
CA LEU A 3 -15.06 0.11 -3.85
C LEU A 3 -13.59 -0.34 -3.88
N ILE A 4 -13.01 -0.52 -2.70
CA ILE A 4 -11.73 -1.17 -2.47
C ILE A 4 -11.98 -2.20 -1.37
N LEU A 5 -11.70 -3.46 -1.66
CA LEU A 5 -11.63 -4.54 -0.69
C LEU A 5 -10.14 -4.81 -0.45
N LEU A 6 -9.76 -4.91 0.82
CA LEU A 6 -8.37 -4.94 1.26
C LEU A 6 -8.22 -6.05 2.30
N ALA A 7 -7.22 -6.90 2.15
CA ALA A 7 -6.70 -7.69 3.26
C ALA A 7 -5.27 -7.25 3.53
N TRP A 8 -5.04 -6.73 4.75
CA TRP A 8 -3.75 -6.24 5.20
C TRP A 8 -3.21 -7.17 6.28
N ASP A 9 -2.05 -7.76 6.03
CA ASP A 9 -1.41 -8.73 6.93
C ASP A 9 -2.29 -9.90 7.39
N ASP A 10 -3.32 -10.25 6.61
CA ASP A 10 -4.36 -11.24 6.97
C ASP A 10 -4.35 -12.49 6.06
N HIS A 11 -3.18 -12.90 5.58
CA HIS A 11 -3.03 -14.13 4.80
C HIS A 11 -1.62 -14.74 4.97
N PRO A 12 -1.45 -16.07 5.06
CA PRO A 12 -0.13 -16.69 5.23
C PRO A 12 0.84 -16.38 4.09
N ARG A 13 0.35 -16.33 2.85
CA ARG A 13 1.18 -16.08 1.65
C ARG A 13 1.30 -14.60 1.29
N TYR A 14 0.26 -13.81 1.55
CA TYR A 14 0.15 -12.44 1.04
C TYR A 14 0.11 -11.48 2.22
N LYS A 15 0.94 -10.43 2.18
CA LYS A 15 0.89 -9.33 3.16
C LYS A 15 -0.13 -8.27 2.76
N LEU A 16 -0.43 -8.17 1.47
CA LEU A 16 -1.41 -7.22 0.93
C LEU A 16 -2.16 -7.89 -0.21
N VAL A 17 -3.49 -7.89 -0.10
CA VAL A 17 -4.42 -8.24 -1.17
C VAL A 17 -5.36 -7.06 -1.36
N VAL A 18 -5.48 -6.56 -2.59
CA VAL A 18 -6.43 -5.50 -2.94
C VAL A 18 -7.25 -5.96 -4.13
N ALA A 19 -8.57 -5.80 -4.02
CA ALA A 19 -9.52 -5.96 -5.11
C ALA A 19 -10.40 -4.72 -5.18
N ALA A 20 -10.37 -3.98 -6.29
CA ALA A 20 -11.03 -2.69 -6.34
C ALA A 20 -11.70 -2.35 -7.68
N ASN A 21 -12.83 -1.65 -7.60
CA ASN A 21 -13.60 -1.16 -8.74
C ASN A 21 -13.52 0.36 -8.86
N ARG A 22 -13.30 0.81 -10.09
CA ARG A 22 -13.55 2.19 -10.50
C ARG A 22 -14.84 2.31 -11.28
N ASP A 23 -15.85 2.86 -10.61
CA ASP A 23 -17.04 3.35 -11.28
C ASP A 23 -16.83 4.80 -11.69
N GLU A 24 -17.22 5.10 -12.93
CA GLU A 24 -17.05 6.41 -13.55
C GLU A 24 -18.02 6.58 -14.73
N PHE A 25 -18.26 7.82 -15.13
CA PHE A 25 -18.96 8.13 -16.38
C PHE A 25 -18.31 7.42 -17.58
N TYR A 26 -19.12 6.86 -18.46
CA TYR A 26 -18.63 6.17 -19.66
C TYR A 26 -17.91 7.11 -20.63
N GLN A 27 -18.33 8.37 -20.67
CA GLN A 27 -17.67 9.40 -21.49
C GLN A 27 -16.34 9.91 -20.92
N ARG A 28 -16.01 9.64 -19.64
CA ARG A 28 -14.76 10.13 -19.06
C ARG A 28 -13.57 9.35 -19.64
N PRO A 29 -12.68 9.99 -20.42
CA PRO A 29 -11.56 9.31 -21.03
C PRO A 29 -10.59 8.79 -19.97
N THR A 30 -10.20 7.53 -20.09
CA THR A 30 -9.39 6.80 -19.10
C THR A 30 -8.40 5.92 -19.87
N SER A 31 -7.12 5.98 -19.53
CA SER A 31 -6.15 4.98 -19.99
C SER A 31 -6.05 3.84 -18.99
N ARG A 32 -5.83 2.65 -19.52
CA ARG A 32 -5.53 1.45 -18.73
C ARG A 32 -4.23 1.62 -17.95
N ALA A 33 -4.01 0.75 -16.97
CA ALA A 33 -2.78 0.71 -16.22
C ALA A 33 -1.58 0.41 -17.11
N GLU A 34 -0.58 1.27 -16.97
CA GLU A 34 0.72 1.12 -17.60
C GLU A 34 1.80 1.75 -16.72
N ILE A 35 3.05 1.47 -17.05
CA ILE A 35 4.16 2.22 -16.49
C ILE A 35 4.18 3.57 -17.18
N TRP A 36 3.99 4.66 -16.43
CA TRP A 36 3.85 5.99 -17.01
C TRP A 36 5.15 6.48 -17.65
N GLU A 37 5.08 7.09 -18.83
CA GLU A 37 6.26 7.62 -19.53
C GLU A 37 6.88 8.81 -18.79
N ASP A 38 6.04 9.71 -18.28
CA ASP A 38 6.47 10.90 -17.53
C ASP A 38 6.94 10.57 -16.10
N TYR A 39 6.52 9.42 -15.55
CA TYR A 39 6.92 8.93 -14.23
C TYR A 39 7.17 7.42 -14.26
N PRO A 40 8.33 6.95 -14.77
CA PRO A 40 8.59 5.53 -15.09
C PRO A 40 8.71 4.58 -13.88
N HIS A 41 8.56 5.13 -12.67
CA HIS A 41 8.47 4.39 -11.43
C HIS A 41 7.02 4.07 -11.03
N ILE A 42 6.01 4.74 -11.62
CA ILE A 42 4.58 4.57 -11.32
C ILE A 42 3.96 3.55 -12.28
N LEU A 43 3.20 2.62 -11.73
CA LEU A 43 2.28 1.74 -12.43
C LEU A 43 0.85 2.06 -11.98
N ALA A 44 0.03 2.61 -12.88
CA ALA A 44 -1.34 3.01 -12.59
C ALA A 44 -2.13 3.26 -13.87
N GLY A 45 -3.46 3.13 -13.82
CA GLY A 45 -4.34 3.70 -14.84
C GLY A 45 -4.40 5.23 -14.72
N ARG A 46 -4.72 5.95 -15.80
CA ARG A 46 -4.72 7.42 -15.79
C ARG A 46 -6.08 7.99 -16.19
N ASP A 47 -6.53 8.98 -15.43
CA ASP A 47 -7.65 9.82 -15.80
C ASP A 47 -7.17 10.83 -16.85
N LEU A 48 -7.58 10.66 -18.11
CA LEU A 48 -7.10 11.51 -19.20
C LEU A 48 -7.79 12.89 -19.23
N GLN A 49 -8.85 13.08 -18.45
CA GLN A 49 -9.52 14.39 -18.33
C GLN A 49 -8.83 15.26 -17.27
N ALA A 50 -8.44 14.68 -16.14
CA ALA A 50 -7.87 15.43 -15.02
C ALA A 50 -6.38 15.15 -14.72
N GLY A 51 -5.75 14.20 -15.41
CA GLY A 51 -4.32 13.90 -15.36
C GLY A 51 -3.86 12.97 -14.23
N GLY A 52 -4.68 12.79 -13.18
CA GLY A 52 -4.36 11.98 -12.00
C GLY A 52 -4.72 10.48 -12.11
N THR A 53 -4.68 9.77 -10.98
CA THR A 53 -5.05 8.35 -10.89
C THR A 53 -5.93 8.05 -9.68
N TRP A 54 -6.61 6.90 -9.69
CA TRP A 54 -7.45 6.44 -8.60
C TRP A 54 -6.77 5.40 -7.72
N MET A 55 -5.83 4.63 -8.26
CA MET A 55 -5.04 3.64 -7.56
C MET A 55 -3.75 3.42 -8.35
N GLY A 56 -2.65 3.31 -7.63
CA GLY A 56 -1.37 3.02 -8.25
C GLY A 56 -0.36 2.49 -7.25
N ILE A 57 0.69 1.91 -7.80
CA ILE A 57 1.86 1.48 -7.06
C ILE A 57 3.12 2.02 -7.72
N THR A 58 4.22 2.00 -6.99
CA THR A 58 5.54 2.26 -7.55
C THR A 58 6.42 1.00 -7.53
N LYS A 59 7.45 0.98 -8.38
CA LYS A 59 8.45 -0.10 -8.41
C LYS A 59 9.27 -0.25 -7.12
N ASN A 60 9.25 0.77 -6.24
CA ASN A 60 9.85 0.72 -4.91
C ASN A 60 8.84 0.44 -3.78
N GLY A 61 7.60 0.05 -4.12
CA GLY A 61 6.65 -0.47 -3.13
C GLY A 61 5.74 0.55 -2.48
N ARG A 62 5.66 1.80 -2.96
CA ARG A 62 4.60 2.71 -2.54
C ARG A 62 3.27 2.25 -3.09
N PHE A 63 2.22 2.44 -2.30
CA PHE A 63 0.85 2.19 -2.69
C PHE A 63 -0.01 3.39 -2.31
N ALA A 64 -0.91 3.78 -3.19
CA ALA A 64 -1.99 4.68 -2.85
C ALA A 64 -3.25 4.39 -3.67
N ALA A 65 -4.40 4.59 -3.03
CA ALA A 65 -5.71 4.42 -3.66
C ALA A 65 -6.72 5.40 -3.04
N LEU A 66 -7.70 5.82 -3.84
CA LEU A 66 -8.65 6.85 -3.46
C LEU A 66 -10.08 6.39 -3.74
N THR A 67 -10.98 6.58 -2.79
CA THR A 67 -12.42 6.59 -3.07
C THR A 67 -13.02 7.97 -2.88
N ASN A 68 -14.04 8.28 -3.68
CA ASN A 68 -14.84 9.47 -3.47
C ASN A 68 -15.68 9.27 -2.20
N TYR A 69 -15.71 10.23 -1.29
CA TYR A 69 -16.70 10.23 -0.20
C TYR A 69 -18.01 10.85 -0.73
N ARG A 70 -19.15 10.22 -0.45
CA ARG A 70 -20.46 10.65 -0.92
C ARG A 70 -21.02 11.72 0.00
N ASP A 71 -21.05 12.94 -0.53
CA ASP A 71 -21.40 14.15 0.23
C ASP A 71 -22.07 15.17 -0.69
N PRO A 72 -23.33 14.92 -1.10
CA PRO A 72 -24.01 15.74 -2.11
C PRO A 72 -24.23 17.19 -1.65
N PHE A 73 -24.27 17.43 -0.33
CA PHE A 73 -24.53 18.75 0.25
C PHE A 73 -23.30 19.66 0.34
N ASN A 74 -22.10 19.12 0.23
CA ASN A 74 -20.84 19.89 0.31
C ASN A 74 -20.01 19.82 -0.98
N HIS A 75 -20.66 19.60 -2.12
CA HIS A 75 -19.99 19.53 -3.42
C HIS A 75 -19.47 20.91 -3.85
N LYS A 76 -18.19 20.95 -4.23
CA LYS A 76 -17.48 22.13 -4.73
C LYS A 76 -17.22 21.96 -6.23
N ASN A 77 -17.78 22.84 -7.04
CA ASN A 77 -17.65 22.77 -8.51
C ASN A 77 -16.21 23.00 -9.01
N ASN A 78 -15.44 23.85 -8.32
CA ASN A 78 -14.08 24.23 -8.71
C ASN A 78 -12.99 23.53 -7.88
N ALA A 79 -13.34 22.43 -7.20
CA ALA A 79 -12.35 21.68 -6.43
C ALA A 79 -11.31 21.01 -7.35
N PRO A 80 -10.03 20.93 -6.93
CA PRO A 80 -9.03 20.17 -7.67
C PRO A 80 -9.41 18.69 -7.78
N SER A 81 -8.90 18.02 -8.82
CA SER A 81 -9.11 16.59 -8.98
C SER A 81 -8.47 15.81 -7.83
N ARG A 82 -9.27 14.99 -7.14
CA ARG A 82 -8.78 14.10 -6.08
C ARG A 82 -7.78 13.06 -6.60
N GLY A 83 -7.82 12.71 -7.89
CA GLY A 83 -6.84 11.79 -8.46
C GLY A 83 -5.41 12.32 -8.45
N LEU A 84 -5.23 13.64 -8.31
CA LEU A 84 -3.92 14.26 -8.11
C LEU A 84 -3.34 13.91 -6.73
N LEU A 85 -4.17 13.62 -5.73
CA LEU A 85 -3.69 13.22 -4.40
C LEU A 85 -2.96 11.87 -4.46
N VAL A 86 -3.46 10.94 -5.27
CA VAL A 86 -2.81 9.63 -5.45
C VAL A 86 -1.52 9.80 -6.25
N GLN A 87 -1.59 10.51 -7.38
CA GLN A 87 -0.45 10.80 -8.23
C GLN A 87 0.69 11.48 -7.44
N ASN A 88 0.41 12.58 -6.75
CA ASN A 88 1.42 13.37 -6.05
C ASN A 88 2.09 12.56 -4.94
N TYR A 89 1.34 11.72 -4.21
CA TYR A 89 1.94 10.82 -3.22
C TYR A 89 2.90 9.82 -3.88
N LEU A 90 2.48 9.16 -4.97
CA LEU A 90 3.30 8.17 -5.67
C LEU A 90 4.57 8.78 -6.30
N GLN A 91 4.52 10.05 -6.70
CA GLN A 91 5.68 10.80 -7.21
C GLN A 91 6.64 11.27 -6.12
N SER A 92 6.12 11.50 -4.92
CA SER A 92 6.91 12.01 -3.80
C SER A 92 7.72 10.90 -3.11
N SER A 93 8.68 11.31 -2.28
CA SER A 93 9.37 10.44 -1.31
C SER A 93 8.87 10.63 0.12
N GLN A 94 7.79 11.40 0.34
CA GLN A 94 7.28 11.74 1.68
C GLN A 94 6.56 10.56 2.30
N ASP A 95 6.87 10.21 3.55
CA ASP A 95 6.07 9.24 4.31
C ASP A 95 4.60 9.70 4.44
N PRO A 96 3.66 8.79 4.73
CA PRO A 96 2.24 9.11 4.84
C PRO A 96 1.90 10.32 5.71
N GLN A 97 2.55 10.47 6.88
CA GLN A 97 2.28 11.58 7.79
C GLN A 97 2.75 12.90 7.17
N SER A 98 4.00 12.96 6.71
CA SER A 98 4.56 14.14 6.06
C SER A 98 3.77 14.56 4.81
N TYR A 99 3.24 13.61 4.04
CA TYR A 99 2.42 13.90 2.87
C TYR A 99 1.07 14.52 3.26
N ILE A 100 0.38 13.95 4.25
CA ILE A 100 -0.91 14.49 4.73
C ILE A 100 -0.74 15.87 5.37
N ASP A 101 0.34 16.07 6.14
CA ASP A 101 0.64 17.38 6.77
C ASP A 101 0.95 18.45 5.73
N SER A 102 1.37 18.07 4.52
CA SER A 102 1.57 19.00 3.41
C SER A 102 0.28 19.45 2.72
N LEU A 103 -0.86 18.79 2.99
CA LEU A 103 -2.14 19.17 2.42
C LEU A 103 -2.67 20.42 3.12
N GLU A 104 -2.82 21.50 2.36
CA GLU A 104 -3.36 22.76 2.87
C GLU A 104 -4.74 22.56 3.51
N ASP A 105 -4.87 23.02 4.77
CA ASP A 105 -6.06 22.87 5.61
C ASP A 105 -6.63 21.44 5.64
N GLY A 106 -5.76 20.42 5.62
CA GLY A 106 -6.14 19.01 5.62
C GLY A 106 -6.92 18.59 4.36
N GLY A 107 -6.68 19.24 3.23
CA GLY A 107 -7.32 18.92 1.96
C GLY A 107 -8.74 19.45 1.81
N ARG A 108 -9.14 20.50 2.54
CA ARG A 108 -10.48 21.11 2.43
C ARG A 108 -10.80 21.69 1.05
N ALA A 109 -9.78 22.07 0.28
CA ALA A 109 -9.95 22.54 -1.10
C ALA A 109 -10.56 21.46 -2.02
N TYR A 110 -10.35 20.18 -1.71
CA TYR A 110 -10.90 19.07 -2.47
C TYR A 110 -12.36 18.80 -2.11
N ASN A 111 -13.08 18.17 -3.05
CA ASN A 111 -14.32 17.46 -2.72
C ASN A 111 -14.02 16.32 -1.74
N SER A 112 -15.00 15.93 -0.93
CA SER A 112 -14.84 14.92 0.13
C SER A 112 -14.23 13.61 -0.41
N PHE A 113 -13.25 13.05 0.28
CA PHE A 113 -12.52 11.88 -0.19
C PHE A 113 -12.03 10.98 0.93
N ASN A 114 -11.66 9.77 0.53
CA ASN A 114 -10.88 8.83 1.31
C ASN A 114 -9.60 8.50 0.55
N LEU A 115 -8.50 8.33 1.28
CA LEU A 115 -7.19 8.04 0.75
C LEU A 115 -6.55 6.93 1.58
N LEU A 116 -6.20 5.84 0.90
CA LEU A 116 -5.26 4.84 1.38
C LEU A 116 -3.88 5.20 0.84
N LEU A 117 -2.86 5.21 1.70
CA LEU A 117 -1.50 5.53 1.32
C LEU A 117 -0.50 4.85 2.25
N GLY A 118 0.61 4.39 1.69
CA GLY A 118 1.64 3.68 2.44
C GLY A 118 2.64 2.99 1.54
N ASP A 119 3.19 1.91 2.07
CA ASP A 119 4.07 0.97 1.40
C ASP A 119 3.75 -0.47 1.84
N TYR A 120 4.66 -1.41 1.56
CA TYR A 120 4.46 -2.83 1.87
C TYR A 120 4.77 -3.20 3.33
N GLU A 121 5.11 -2.22 4.17
CA GLU A 121 5.38 -2.41 5.60
C GLU A 121 4.39 -1.62 6.47
N THR A 122 3.92 -0.47 5.99
CA THR A 122 2.93 0.36 6.70
C THR A 122 1.85 0.89 5.75
N LEU A 123 0.59 0.80 6.17
CA LEU A 123 -0.56 1.29 5.41
C LEU A 123 -1.41 2.21 6.28
N PHE A 124 -1.83 3.34 5.73
CA PHE A 124 -2.63 4.32 6.43
C PHE A 124 -3.91 4.68 5.66
N TYR A 125 -4.89 5.13 6.42
CA TYR A 125 -6.13 5.70 5.94
C TYR A 125 -6.28 7.16 6.39
N PHE A 126 -6.71 8.01 5.47
CA PHE A 126 -7.07 9.39 5.72
C PHE A 126 -8.38 9.72 4.99
N SER A 127 -9.23 10.52 5.64
CA SER A 127 -10.33 11.22 4.97
C SER A 127 -10.29 12.69 5.34
N ASN A 128 -10.52 13.58 4.38
CA ASN A 128 -10.66 15.01 4.67
C ASN A 128 -11.96 15.37 5.42
N ARG A 129 -12.83 14.38 5.68
CA ARG A 129 -14.00 14.52 6.57
C ARG A 129 -13.60 14.48 8.04
N GLU A 130 -12.78 13.50 8.42
CA GLU A 130 -12.29 13.36 9.80
C GLU A 130 -10.99 14.13 10.04
N ARG A 131 -10.15 14.26 9.00
CA ARG A 131 -8.82 14.91 9.03
C ARG A 131 -7.89 14.29 10.08
N VAL A 132 -7.99 12.97 10.25
CA VAL A 132 -7.12 12.17 11.11
C VAL A 132 -6.49 11.07 10.25
N LEU A 133 -5.16 11.00 10.25
CA LEU A 133 -4.42 9.89 9.66
C LEU A 133 -4.42 8.72 10.65
N ARG A 134 -4.82 7.53 10.20
CA ARG A 134 -4.88 6.32 11.03
C ARG A 134 -4.12 5.18 10.38
N PRO A 135 -3.29 4.42 11.12
CA PRO A 135 -2.72 3.19 10.60
C PRO A 135 -3.83 2.15 10.40
N ILE A 136 -3.82 1.47 9.24
CA ILE A 136 -4.66 0.31 9.00
C ILE A 136 -4.15 -0.84 9.88
N GLN A 137 -5.06 -1.45 10.63
CA GLN A 137 -4.73 -2.60 11.45
C GLN A 137 -4.70 -3.87 10.58
N PRO A 138 -3.98 -4.93 10.98
CA PRO A 138 -4.11 -6.22 10.33
C PRO A 138 -5.57 -6.69 10.30
N GLY A 139 -6.02 -7.20 9.15
CA GLY A 139 -7.37 -7.70 8.92
C GLY A 139 -7.92 -7.41 7.53
N ILE A 140 -9.19 -7.77 7.35
CA ILE A 140 -9.98 -7.47 6.15
C ILE A 140 -10.75 -6.17 6.35
N HIS A 141 -10.64 -5.30 5.36
CA HIS A 141 -11.24 -3.98 5.34
C HIS A 141 -11.96 -3.73 4.02
N GLY A 142 -12.94 -2.84 4.07
CA GLY A 142 -13.68 -2.40 2.90
C GLY A 142 -13.88 -0.89 2.90
N LEU A 143 -13.58 -0.27 1.76
CA LEU A 143 -13.70 1.17 1.56
C LEU A 143 -14.54 1.45 0.33
N SER A 144 -15.71 2.06 0.53
CA SER A 144 -16.58 2.53 -0.55
C SER A 144 -16.69 4.05 -0.54
N ASN A 145 -17.88 4.63 -0.69
CA ASN A 145 -18.09 6.07 -0.71
C ASN A 145 -18.47 6.66 0.67
N SER A 146 -18.12 6.00 1.76
CA SER A 146 -18.23 6.51 3.13
C SER A 146 -16.87 6.38 3.83
N LEU A 147 -16.82 6.52 5.16
CA LEU A 147 -15.61 6.22 5.92
C LEU A 147 -15.24 4.73 5.82
N LEU A 148 -13.99 4.40 6.14
CA LEU A 148 -13.47 3.04 6.17
C LEU A 148 -14.38 2.12 7.02
N ASP A 149 -14.63 0.92 6.51
CA ASP A 149 -15.41 -0.15 7.15
C ASP A 149 -16.86 0.20 7.52
N VAL A 150 -17.40 1.29 6.99
CA VAL A 150 -18.84 1.55 7.09
C VAL A 150 -19.59 0.46 6.30
N PRO A 151 -20.51 -0.30 6.96
CA PRO A 151 -21.04 -1.56 6.44
C PRO A 151 -22.18 -1.33 5.44
N TRP A 152 -21.90 -0.63 4.35
CA TRP A 152 -22.82 -0.58 3.22
C TRP A 152 -22.92 -1.95 2.56
N PRO A 153 -24.04 -2.31 1.91
CA PRO A 153 -24.26 -3.67 1.42
C PRO A 153 -23.11 -4.26 0.60
N LYS A 154 -22.56 -3.48 -0.35
CA LYS A 154 -21.40 -3.91 -1.15
C LYS A 154 -20.08 -4.00 -0.40
N VAL A 155 -19.94 -3.25 0.69
CA VAL A 155 -18.77 -3.35 1.58
C VAL A 155 -18.85 -4.66 2.33
N SER A 156 -19.92 -4.88 3.10
CA SER A 156 -20.12 -6.11 3.88
C SER A 156 -20.05 -7.36 3.01
N LYS A 157 -20.84 -7.40 1.92
CA LYS A 157 -20.83 -8.52 0.98
C LYS A 157 -19.44 -8.76 0.36
N GLY A 158 -18.74 -7.69 -0.01
CA GLY A 158 -17.41 -7.78 -0.61
C GLY A 158 -16.36 -8.27 0.38
N THR A 159 -16.38 -7.79 1.63
CA THR A 159 -15.44 -8.24 2.68
C THR A 159 -15.71 -9.69 3.09
N ASP A 160 -16.97 -10.11 3.15
CA ASP A 160 -17.34 -11.50 3.44
C ASP A 160 -16.83 -12.43 2.33
N ALA A 161 -17.09 -12.08 1.07
CA ALA A 161 -16.61 -12.85 -0.09
C ALA A 161 -15.07 -12.88 -0.19
N LEU A 162 -14.41 -11.76 0.13
CA LEU A 162 -12.94 -11.73 0.20
C LEU A 162 -12.42 -12.66 1.30
N SER A 163 -13.04 -12.64 2.48
CA SER A 163 -12.69 -13.55 3.57
C SER A 163 -12.82 -15.01 3.13
N GLU A 164 -13.94 -15.39 2.51
CA GLU A 164 -14.14 -16.75 2.00
C GLU A 164 -13.06 -17.17 1.02
N VAL A 165 -12.69 -16.31 0.06
CA VAL A 165 -11.62 -16.57 -0.92
C VAL A 165 -10.26 -16.75 -0.23
N LEU A 166 -9.92 -15.92 0.75
CA LEU A 166 -8.63 -15.98 1.45
C LEU A 166 -8.49 -17.21 2.35
N HIS A 167 -9.60 -17.83 2.78
CA HIS A 167 -9.58 -19.07 3.56
C HIS A 167 -9.44 -20.33 2.68
N GLN A 168 -9.53 -20.21 1.35
CA GLN A 168 -9.32 -21.34 0.46
C GLN A 168 -7.84 -21.78 0.48
N PRO A 169 -7.53 -23.09 0.36
CA PRO A 169 -6.15 -23.57 0.32
C PRO A 169 -5.34 -22.93 -0.82
N HIS A 170 -6.01 -22.66 -1.93
CA HIS A 170 -5.48 -22.00 -3.11
C HIS A 170 -6.55 -21.06 -3.65
N PHE A 171 -6.16 -19.83 -3.95
CA PHE A 171 -6.96 -18.88 -4.73
C PHE A 171 -6.03 -18.17 -5.73
N ASP A 172 -6.61 -17.63 -6.80
CA ASP A 172 -5.92 -16.80 -7.77
C ASP A 172 -6.64 -15.47 -8.03
N ALA A 173 -6.10 -14.68 -8.97
CA ALA A 173 -6.66 -13.35 -9.27
C ALA A 173 -8.09 -13.42 -9.85
N GLU A 174 -8.48 -14.53 -10.48
CA GLU A 174 -9.83 -14.70 -11.03
C GLU A 174 -10.87 -14.77 -9.92
N ASP A 175 -10.60 -15.47 -8.82
CA ASP A 175 -11.49 -15.54 -7.66
C ASP A 175 -11.82 -14.13 -7.13
N LEU A 176 -10.82 -13.24 -7.12
CA LEU A 176 -10.99 -11.84 -6.73
C LEU A 176 -11.75 -11.02 -7.78
N PHE A 177 -11.52 -11.27 -9.07
CA PHE A 177 -12.31 -10.66 -10.13
C PHE A 177 -13.78 -11.09 -10.06
N VAL A 178 -14.08 -12.33 -9.68
CA VAL A 178 -15.47 -12.80 -9.51
C VAL A 178 -16.19 -11.97 -8.45
N ILE A 179 -15.56 -11.67 -7.32
CA ILE A 179 -16.13 -10.77 -6.29
C ILE A 179 -16.46 -9.40 -6.90
N LEU A 180 -15.50 -8.82 -7.63
CA LEU A 180 -15.64 -7.49 -8.24
C LEU A 180 -16.67 -7.43 -9.37
N ARG A 181 -17.21 -8.57 -9.81
CA ARG A 181 -18.20 -8.69 -10.88
C ARG A 181 -19.61 -8.87 -10.39
N ASP A 182 -19.82 -8.86 -9.08
CA ASP A 182 -21.15 -9.01 -8.49
C ASP A 182 -22.09 -7.85 -8.86
N ARG A 183 -23.24 -8.18 -9.46
CA ARG A 183 -24.25 -7.23 -9.93
C ARG A 183 -25.54 -7.26 -9.11
N GLU A 184 -25.52 -7.92 -7.96
CA GLU A 184 -26.74 -8.07 -7.16
C GLU A 184 -27.15 -6.72 -6.58
N TYR A 185 -28.43 -6.41 -6.72
CA TYR A 185 -29.02 -5.22 -6.09
C TYR A 185 -29.39 -5.54 -4.65
N PRO A 186 -28.91 -4.76 -3.66
CA PRO A 186 -29.42 -4.87 -2.31
C PRO A 186 -30.89 -4.41 -2.26
N THR A 187 -31.63 -4.91 -1.27
CA THR A 187 -33.00 -4.43 -1.03
C THR A 187 -33.00 -2.97 -0.56
N ASP A 188 -34.12 -2.28 -0.73
CA ASP A 188 -34.23 -0.85 -0.40
C ASP A 188 -33.95 -0.55 1.06
N GLU A 189 -34.37 -1.45 1.96
CA GLU A 189 -34.21 -1.31 3.40
C GLU A 189 -32.74 -1.38 3.82
N ASN A 190 -31.90 -2.00 2.99
CA ASN A 190 -30.47 -2.15 3.22
C ASN A 190 -29.64 -1.05 2.54
N LEU A 191 -30.24 -0.24 1.67
CA LEU A 191 -29.54 0.87 1.03
C LEU A 191 -29.26 1.99 2.04
N PRO A 192 -28.09 2.66 1.94
CA PRO A 192 -27.86 3.86 2.72
C PRO A 192 -28.75 5.00 2.23
N ASP A 193 -29.15 5.89 3.13
CA ASP A 193 -29.73 7.18 2.75
C ASP A 193 -28.65 8.27 2.80
N THR A 194 -28.09 8.59 1.65
CA THR A 194 -27.05 9.62 1.53
C THR A 194 -27.55 10.93 0.95
N GLY A 195 -28.87 11.07 0.74
CA GLY A 195 -29.48 12.27 0.15
C GLY A 195 -29.42 12.37 -1.37
N ILE A 196 -28.96 11.34 -2.10
CA ILE A 196 -28.97 11.32 -3.58
C ILE A 196 -30.26 10.76 -4.19
N GLY A 197 -31.18 10.28 -3.35
CA GLY A 197 -32.46 9.69 -3.72
C GLY A 197 -32.38 8.19 -4.06
N LEU A 198 -33.45 7.47 -3.74
CA LEU A 198 -33.52 5.99 -3.80
C LEU A 198 -33.12 5.41 -5.16
N LYS A 199 -33.52 6.05 -6.27
CA LYS A 199 -33.20 5.57 -7.61
C LYS A 199 -31.68 5.50 -7.85
N LYS A 200 -30.93 6.49 -7.38
CA LYS A 200 -29.47 6.51 -7.51
C LYS A 200 -28.81 5.59 -6.48
N GLU A 201 -29.39 5.47 -5.28
CA GLU A 201 -28.94 4.51 -4.28
C GLU A 201 -28.98 3.08 -4.80
N ARG A 202 -30.11 2.67 -5.39
CA ARG A 202 -30.25 1.37 -6.05
C ARG A 202 -29.19 1.18 -7.13
N MET A 203 -29.04 2.17 -8.02
CA MET A 203 -28.08 2.11 -9.13
C MET A 203 -26.64 1.89 -8.66
N LEU A 204 -26.24 2.52 -7.55
CA LEU A 204 -24.88 2.44 -6.98
C LEU A 204 -24.71 1.31 -5.95
N GLY A 205 -25.77 0.56 -5.65
CA GLY A 205 -25.81 -0.49 -4.65
C GLY A 205 -24.90 -1.68 -4.96
N PRO A 206 -24.88 -2.23 -6.19
CA PRO A 206 -24.03 -3.35 -6.56
C PRO A 206 -22.52 -3.08 -6.44
N VAL A 207 -21.73 -4.15 -6.37
CA VAL A 207 -20.26 -4.09 -6.46
C VAL A 207 -19.81 -3.67 -7.87
N PHE A 208 -20.41 -4.27 -8.90
CA PHE A 208 -20.22 -3.94 -10.30
C PHE A 208 -21.41 -3.11 -10.80
N VAL A 209 -21.19 -1.81 -10.97
CA VAL A 209 -22.22 -0.86 -11.39
C VAL A 209 -22.33 -0.84 -12.91
N ALA A 210 -23.55 -0.89 -13.44
CA ALA A 210 -23.80 -0.67 -14.86
C ALA A 210 -25.13 0.06 -15.06
N SER A 211 -25.06 1.30 -15.58
CA SER A 211 -26.25 2.08 -15.84
C SER A 211 -26.18 2.81 -17.17
N ARG A 212 -27.00 2.35 -18.12
CA ARG A 212 -27.25 3.07 -19.38
C ARG A 212 -27.95 4.40 -19.15
N GLU A 213 -28.86 4.46 -18.18
CA GLU A 213 -29.65 5.66 -17.90
C GLU A 213 -28.76 6.84 -17.45
N TYR A 214 -27.78 6.56 -16.60
CA TYR A 214 -26.89 7.60 -16.04
C TYR A 214 -25.56 7.72 -16.78
N ASP A 215 -25.36 6.97 -17.87
CA ASP A 215 -24.09 6.89 -18.60
C ASP A 215 -22.90 6.63 -17.66
N TYR A 216 -23.08 5.71 -16.71
CA TYR A 216 -22.18 5.51 -15.57
C TYR A 216 -22.06 4.03 -15.20
N GLY A 217 -20.85 3.59 -14.86
CA GLY A 217 -20.63 2.26 -14.30
C GLY A 217 -19.16 1.90 -14.09
N THR A 218 -18.92 0.66 -13.67
CA THR A 218 -17.59 0.11 -13.46
C THR A 218 -16.83 0.08 -14.79
N ARG A 219 -15.78 0.90 -14.86
CA ARG A 219 -14.87 1.02 -16.00
C ARG A 219 -13.67 0.11 -15.88
N VAL A 220 -13.21 -0.08 -14.64
CA VAL A 220 -11.95 -0.74 -14.34
C VAL A 220 -12.08 -1.57 -13.06
N SER A 221 -11.53 -2.78 -13.09
CA SER A 221 -11.29 -3.61 -11.91
C SER A 221 -9.79 -3.87 -11.77
N THR A 222 -9.23 -3.63 -10.59
CA THR A 222 -7.80 -3.77 -10.30
C THR A 222 -7.59 -4.78 -9.19
N ILE A 223 -6.67 -5.73 -9.39
CA ILE A 223 -6.19 -6.68 -8.38
C ILE A 223 -4.72 -6.39 -8.10
N LEU A 224 -4.35 -6.29 -6.82
CA LEU A 224 -2.96 -6.23 -6.37
C LEU A 224 -2.72 -7.35 -5.35
N LEU A 225 -1.74 -8.19 -5.63
CA LEU A 225 -1.24 -9.20 -4.69
C LEU A 225 0.22 -8.90 -4.38
N VAL A 226 0.56 -8.80 -3.10
CA VAL A 226 1.93 -8.68 -2.62
C VAL A 226 2.21 -9.79 -1.64
N ASP A 227 3.16 -10.66 -1.98
CA ASP A 227 3.55 -11.78 -1.12
C ASP A 227 4.47 -11.34 0.03
N ARG A 228 4.73 -12.26 0.98
CA ARG A 228 5.64 -12.02 2.12
C ARG A 228 7.09 -11.70 1.72
N HIS A 229 7.45 -11.95 0.46
CA HIS A 229 8.75 -11.66 -0.13
C HIS A 229 8.74 -10.41 -1.01
N ASN A 230 7.67 -9.61 -1.03
CA ASN A 230 7.48 -8.43 -1.88
C ASN A 230 7.41 -8.73 -3.39
N LYS A 231 7.16 -9.99 -3.78
CA LYS A 231 6.75 -10.29 -5.14
C LYS A 231 5.38 -9.65 -5.36
N THR A 232 5.33 -8.73 -6.32
CA THR A 232 4.17 -7.92 -6.61
C THR A 232 3.55 -8.39 -7.92
N GLN A 233 2.25 -8.65 -7.88
CA GLN A 233 1.45 -8.99 -9.05
C GLN A 233 0.28 -8.02 -9.14
N PHE A 234 0.11 -7.41 -10.31
CA PHE A 234 -0.88 -6.37 -10.56
C PHE A 234 -1.65 -6.71 -11.83
N TRP A 235 -2.97 -6.80 -11.72
CA TRP A 235 -3.88 -6.97 -12.85
C TRP A 235 -4.83 -5.79 -12.93
N GLU A 236 -5.16 -5.39 -14.15
CA GLU A 236 -6.25 -4.46 -14.39
C GLU A 236 -7.10 -4.91 -15.57
N ARG A 237 -8.41 -5.03 -15.36
CA ARG A 237 -9.42 -5.23 -16.41
C ARG A 237 -10.10 -3.92 -16.73
N SER A 238 -10.05 -3.52 -17.99
CA SER A 238 -10.78 -2.37 -18.54
C SER A 238 -12.00 -2.84 -19.31
N TYR A 239 -13.20 -2.40 -18.92
CA TYR A 239 -14.47 -2.81 -19.50
C TYR A 239 -14.93 -1.85 -20.60
N GLU A 240 -15.51 -2.40 -21.66
CA GLU A 240 -16.18 -1.61 -22.69
C GLU A 240 -17.51 -1.06 -22.13
N PRO A 241 -17.79 0.25 -22.29
CA PRO A 241 -19.05 0.85 -21.84
C PRO A 241 -20.27 0.07 -22.34
N LEU A 242 -21.18 -0.27 -21.42
CA LEU A 242 -22.42 -1.00 -21.70
C LEU A 242 -22.27 -2.43 -22.25
N GLU A 243 -21.05 -2.89 -22.53
CA GLU A 243 -20.74 -4.25 -22.96
C GLU A 243 -19.97 -4.95 -21.83
N MET A 244 -20.68 -5.18 -20.72
CA MET A 244 -20.05 -5.53 -19.44
C MET A 244 -19.18 -6.80 -19.48
N ASP A 245 -19.38 -7.69 -20.45
CA ASP A 245 -18.61 -8.93 -20.58
C ASP A 245 -17.43 -8.81 -21.56
N LYS A 246 -17.32 -7.68 -22.25
CA LYS A 246 -16.15 -7.32 -23.06
C LYS A 246 -15.18 -6.50 -22.23
N TRP A 247 -13.98 -7.03 -22.09
CA TRP A 247 -12.90 -6.36 -21.38
C TRP A 247 -11.55 -6.69 -22.00
N SER A 248 -10.59 -5.80 -21.78
CA SER A 248 -9.17 -6.05 -21.99
C SER A 248 -8.45 -6.10 -20.66
N GLN A 249 -7.31 -6.79 -20.60
CA GLN A 249 -6.54 -6.94 -19.37
C GLN A 249 -5.07 -6.63 -19.60
N VAL A 250 -4.46 -6.04 -18.58
CA VAL A 250 -3.00 -5.93 -18.44
C VAL A 250 -2.56 -6.68 -17.19
N TYR A 251 -1.32 -7.16 -17.23
CA TYR A 251 -0.68 -7.86 -16.13
C TYR A 251 0.76 -7.36 -15.98
N TYR A 252 1.14 -7.08 -14.75
CA TYR A 252 2.51 -6.74 -14.37
C TYR A 252 2.94 -7.60 -13.19
N GLU A 253 4.15 -8.13 -13.28
CA GLU A 253 4.81 -8.85 -12.21
C GLU A 253 6.21 -8.29 -12.02
N PHE A 254 6.58 -8.00 -10.78
CA PHE A 254 7.94 -7.58 -10.46
C PHE A 254 8.28 -7.84 -8.99
N GLN A 255 9.56 -7.91 -8.71
CA GLN A 255 10.09 -7.99 -7.36
C GLN A 255 10.32 -6.57 -6.84
N VAL A 256 9.60 -6.17 -5.79
CA VAL A 256 9.93 -4.94 -5.07
C VAL A 256 11.05 -5.26 -4.08
N PRO A 257 12.18 -4.54 -4.11
CA PRO A 257 13.21 -4.70 -3.10
C PRO A 257 12.60 -4.43 -1.72
N LYS A 258 12.86 -5.27 -0.72
CA LYS A 258 12.53 -4.89 0.65
C LYS A 258 13.27 -3.58 0.96
N PRO A 259 12.62 -2.59 1.60
CA PRO A 259 13.38 -1.51 2.20
C PRO A 259 14.43 -2.20 3.06
N LYS A 260 15.71 -1.89 2.86
CA LYS A 260 16.84 -2.61 3.45
C LYS A 260 16.93 -2.45 4.97
N GLY A 261 15.82 -2.17 5.66
CA GLY A 261 15.71 -1.68 7.02
C GLY A 261 16.55 -0.42 7.23
N ARG A 262 16.43 0.18 8.40
CA ARG A 262 17.53 1.00 8.90
C ARG A 262 18.38 0.15 9.81
N LEU A 263 19.68 0.38 9.81
CA LEU A 263 20.59 -0.34 10.71
C LEU A 263 20.14 -0.20 12.17
N LYS A 264 19.58 0.95 12.58
CA LYS A 264 19.07 1.15 13.95
C LYS A 264 17.88 0.25 14.34
N ASP A 265 17.24 -0.41 13.38
CA ASP A 265 16.08 -1.27 13.62
C ASP A 265 16.52 -2.74 13.79
N LEU A 266 17.80 -3.06 13.50
CA LEU A 266 18.39 -4.35 13.83
C LEU A 266 18.60 -4.50 15.33
N PRO A 267 18.49 -5.73 15.88
CA PRO A 267 18.81 -5.96 17.29
C PRO A 267 20.23 -5.51 17.58
N ASN A 268 20.42 -4.87 18.74
CA ASN A 268 21.71 -4.36 19.24
C ASN A 268 22.29 -3.13 18.52
N ILE A 269 21.68 -2.65 17.44
CA ILE A 269 22.12 -1.41 16.78
C ILE A 269 21.18 -0.28 17.16
N GLY A 270 21.65 0.64 18.01
CA GLY A 270 20.96 1.89 18.29
C GLY A 270 21.33 3.00 17.29
N LYS A 271 20.67 4.16 17.42
CA LYS A 271 20.94 5.35 16.59
C LYS A 271 22.41 5.76 16.56
N ASP A 272 23.13 5.63 17.67
CA ASP A 272 24.55 5.99 17.74
C ASP A 272 25.43 5.00 16.99
N LEU A 273 25.18 3.69 17.12
CA LEU A 273 25.94 2.70 16.38
C LEU A 273 25.64 2.78 14.87
N GLU A 274 24.39 3.06 14.49
CA GLU A 274 24.03 3.36 13.08
C GLU A 274 24.82 4.55 12.54
N ARG A 275 24.93 5.67 13.28
CA ARG A 275 25.71 6.84 12.85
C ARG A 275 27.19 6.50 12.67
N ARG A 276 27.75 5.69 13.57
CA ARG A 276 29.15 5.23 13.50
C ARG A 276 29.37 4.32 12.30
N LEU A 277 28.45 3.38 12.03
CA LEU A 277 28.50 2.52 10.84
C LEU A 277 28.44 3.34 9.55
N ALA A 278 27.60 4.37 9.48
CA ALA A 278 27.55 5.25 8.32
C ALA A 278 28.91 5.95 8.05
N SER A 279 29.67 6.29 9.10
CA SER A 279 31.00 6.91 8.95
C SER A 279 32.07 6.02 8.32
N ILE A 280 31.85 4.70 8.28
CA ILE A 280 32.72 3.72 7.63
C ILE A 280 32.12 3.15 6.34
N GLY A 281 31.11 3.82 5.79
CA GLY A 281 30.44 3.42 4.55
C GLY A 281 29.48 2.23 4.70
N VAL A 282 29.01 1.96 5.92
CA VAL A 282 27.96 0.95 6.19
C VAL A 282 26.67 1.70 6.50
N ASP A 283 25.90 2.01 5.45
CA ASP A 283 24.71 2.85 5.49
C ASP A 283 23.39 2.06 5.37
N ASP A 284 23.46 0.79 4.97
CA ASP A 284 22.32 -0.12 4.94
C ASP A 284 22.65 -1.52 5.49
N ILE A 285 21.60 -2.33 5.72
CA ILE A 285 21.74 -3.68 6.30
C ILE A 285 22.51 -4.62 5.38
N ASP A 286 22.34 -4.56 4.06
CA ASP A 286 23.03 -5.46 3.14
C ASP A 286 24.52 -5.23 3.16
N VAL A 287 24.95 -3.96 3.22
CA VAL A 287 26.37 -3.61 3.36
C VAL A 287 26.93 -4.19 4.66
N LEU A 288 26.18 -4.12 5.77
CA LEU A 288 26.60 -4.74 7.02
C LEU A 288 26.68 -6.28 6.92
N MET A 289 25.71 -6.92 6.27
CA MET A 289 25.65 -8.37 6.10
C MET A 289 26.78 -8.89 5.20
N GLU A 290 27.06 -8.19 4.09
CA GLU A 290 28.13 -8.54 3.14
C GLU A 290 29.51 -8.30 3.76
N LEU A 291 29.68 -7.18 4.47
CA LEU A 291 30.93 -6.84 5.12
C LEU A 291 31.24 -7.77 6.30
N GLY A 292 30.20 -8.15 7.05
CA GLY A 292 30.31 -8.98 8.24
C GLY A 292 30.74 -8.19 9.49
N SER A 293 30.47 -8.77 10.66
CA SER A 293 30.69 -8.12 11.97
C SER A 293 32.16 -7.74 12.23
N LYS A 294 33.08 -8.63 11.84
CA LYS A 294 34.52 -8.50 12.10
C LYS A 294 35.15 -7.36 11.30
N GLU A 295 34.82 -7.26 10.01
CA GLU A 295 35.37 -6.22 9.14
C GLU A 295 34.72 -4.86 9.44
N ALA A 296 33.41 -4.81 9.65
CA ALA A 296 32.73 -3.60 10.14
C ALA A 296 33.37 -3.10 11.45
N PHE A 297 33.66 -4.01 12.39
CA PHE A 297 34.37 -3.67 13.63
C PHE A 297 35.78 -3.13 13.39
N LEU A 298 36.56 -3.73 12.47
CA LEU A 298 37.92 -3.26 12.17
C LEU A 298 37.91 -1.85 11.60
N ARG A 299 37.00 -1.55 10.68
CA ARG A 299 36.86 -0.20 10.11
C ARG A 299 36.44 0.83 11.16
N LEU A 300 35.47 0.50 12.02
CA LEU A 300 35.09 1.36 13.14
C LEU A 300 36.29 1.64 14.05
N ARG A 301 37.04 0.59 14.41
CA ARG A 301 38.20 0.72 15.29
C ARG A 301 39.34 1.50 14.67
N GLN A 302 39.55 1.40 13.36
CA GLN A 302 40.55 2.19 12.66
C GLN A 302 40.21 3.69 12.67
N LEU A 303 38.93 4.03 12.63
CA LEU A 303 38.46 5.42 12.67
C LEU A 303 38.40 6.00 14.09
N GLU A 304 37.95 5.22 15.07
CA GLU A 304 37.59 5.71 16.42
C GLU A 304 38.59 5.29 17.52
N GLY A 305 39.37 4.22 17.30
CA GLY A 305 40.39 3.71 18.22
C GLY A 305 39.86 2.89 19.41
N ASP A 306 38.75 3.29 20.04
CA ASP A 306 38.25 2.75 21.32
C ASP A 306 37.09 1.75 21.21
N THR A 307 36.81 1.24 20.02
CA THR A 307 35.70 0.31 19.76
C THR A 307 35.80 -0.96 20.62
N CYS A 308 34.82 -1.16 21.51
CA CYS A 308 34.84 -2.22 22.51
C CYS A 308 34.36 -3.58 21.98
N TYR A 309 34.71 -4.66 22.68
CA TYR A 309 34.25 -6.04 22.38
C TYR A 309 32.72 -6.15 22.28
N ASN A 310 31.98 -5.41 23.09
CA ASN A 310 30.52 -5.42 23.03
C ASN A 310 29.98 -4.87 21.70
N THR A 311 30.70 -3.96 21.04
CA THR A 311 30.32 -3.48 19.68
C THR A 311 30.45 -4.62 18.68
N LEU A 312 31.54 -5.39 18.71
CA LEU A 312 31.72 -6.57 17.87
C LEU A 312 30.60 -7.60 18.09
N CYS A 313 30.26 -7.89 19.35
CA CYS A 313 29.13 -8.77 19.67
C CYS A 313 27.78 -8.20 19.23
N SER A 314 27.60 -6.88 19.32
CA SER A 314 26.36 -6.22 18.87
C SER A 314 26.19 -6.33 17.36
N LEU A 315 27.26 -6.14 16.58
CA LEU A 315 27.26 -6.32 15.12
C LEU A 315 26.97 -7.77 14.73
N GLU A 316 27.60 -8.74 15.40
CA GLU A 316 27.32 -10.17 15.13
C GLU A 316 25.88 -10.54 15.49
N GLY A 317 25.39 -10.08 16.65
CA GLY A 317 24.00 -10.30 17.05
C GLY A 317 23.01 -9.67 16.07
N ALA A 318 23.32 -8.47 15.56
CA ALA A 318 22.52 -7.80 14.54
C ALA A 318 22.44 -8.61 13.24
N ILE A 319 23.58 -9.12 12.75
CA ILE A 319 23.67 -9.97 11.55
C ILE A 319 22.91 -11.28 11.72
N GLN A 320 22.98 -11.89 12.92
CA GLN A 320 22.23 -13.11 13.23
C GLN A 320 20.75 -12.86 13.60
N GLY A 321 20.29 -11.61 13.65
CA GLY A 321 18.91 -11.26 14.00
C GLY A 321 18.54 -11.54 15.46
N ILE A 322 19.50 -11.59 16.39
CA ILE A 322 19.28 -11.92 17.81
C ILE A 322 19.92 -10.91 18.77
N ARG A 323 19.45 -10.81 20.02
CA ARG A 323 20.17 -10.05 21.05
C ARG A 323 21.55 -10.69 21.27
N TRP A 324 22.60 -9.88 21.32
CA TRP A 324 23.99 -10.39 21.38
C TRP A 324 24.29 -11.27 22.62
N HIS A 325 23.52 -11.09 23.70
CA HIS A 325 23.56 -11.94 24.88
C HIS A 325 23.23 -13.41 24.57
N ASN A 326 22.47 -13.66 23.51
CA ASN A 326 22.03 -14.99 23.07
C ASN A 326 22.95 -15.61 22.00
N LEU A 327 24.05 -14.94 21.62
CA LEU A 327 25.07 -15.56 20.78
C LEU A 327 25.59 -16.85 21.43
N SER A 328 25.81 -17.88 20.61
CA SER A 328 26.33 -19.17 21.08
C SER A 328 27.68 -19.01 21.78
N SER A 329 28.00 -19.93 22.70
CA SER A 329 29.30 -19.94 23.38
C SER A 329 30.46 -20.03 22.38
N ALA A 330 30.29 -20.80 21.30
CA ALA A 330 31.29 -20.93 20.23
C ALA A 330 31.51 -19.58 19.51
N SER A 331 30.44 -18.91 19.07
CA SER A 331 30.53 -17.60 18.42
C SER A 331 31.17 -16.55 19.34
N LYS A 332 30.78 -16.52 20.63
CA LYS A 332 31.40 -15.59 21.60
C LYS A 332 32.88 -15.85 21.80
N GLN A 333 33.29 -17.11 21.84
CA GLN A 333 34.70 -17.49 21.96
C GLN A 333 35.49 -17.04 20.72
N GLU A 334 34.99 -17.31 19.53
CA GLU A 334 35.60 -16.89 18.27
C GLU A 334 35.77 -15.36 18.17
N LEU A 335 34.71 -14.60 18.48
CA LEU A 335 34.77 -13.14 18.50
C LEU A 335 35.77 -12.62 19.55
N LYS A 336 35.88 -13.31 20.70
CA LYS A 336 36.80 -12.93 21.78
C LYS A 336 38.25 -13.18 21.41
N GLU A 337 38.53 -14.29 20.72
CA GLU A 337 39.84 -14.59 20.16
C GLU A 337 40.23 -13.57 19.08
N PHE A 338 39.31 -13.29 18.14
CA PHE A 338 39.50 -12.23 17.14
C PHE A 338 39.80 -10.87 17.77
N PHE A 339 39.03 -10.46 18.79
CA PHE A 339 39.23 -9.20 19.49
C PHE A 339 40.60 -9.13 20.20
N LYS A 340 41.07 -10.24 20.79
CA LYS A 340 42.38 -10.32 21.46
C LYS A 340 43.55 -10.25 20.48
N GLN A 341 43.47 -10.94 19.35
CA GLN A 341 44.54 -10.96 18.34
C GLN A 341 44.79 -9.59 17.70
N ARG A 342 43.82 -8.68 17.80
CA ARG A 342 43.88 -7.31 17.27
C ARG A 342 44.06 -6.26 18.38
N LYS A 343 44.41 -6.68 19.61
CA LYS A 343 45.04 -5.79 20.60
C LYS A 343 46.54 -5.73 20.30
N ILE A 344 46.99 -4.65 19.67
CA ILE A 344 48.33 -4.12 19.94
C ILE A 344 48.17 -3.19 21.13
#